data_AF-A0A199VAH9-F1
#
_entry.id   AF-A0A199VAH9-F1
#
_cell.length_a   1.000
_cell.length_b   1.000
_cell.length_c   1.000
_cell.angle_alpha   90.00
_cell.angle_beta   90.00
_cell.angle_gamma   90.00
#
_symmetry.space_group_name_H-M   'P 1'
#
loop_
_entity.id
_entity.type
_entity.pdbx_description
1 polymer ?
#
loop_
_entity_poly.entity_id
_entity_poly.type
_entity_poly.pdbx_seq_one_letter_code
_entity_poly.pdbx_strand_id
1 'polypeptide(L)'
;MEKMRRPALPCPQVMWMPRHCTPSPGPWAELPVGILAKILWRINPDTDLTNFTSVCKAWRAAAADDLLPLKHQMPWLLLTEEDYPGSGGGHTRSFYSLSEDKIHELPLPEACATGVGSRTAGS
;
A
#
# COMPACT_ATOMS: atom_id res chain seq x y z
N MET A 1 18.65 -50.02 22.66
CA MET A 1 19.14 -49.72 21.29
C MET A 1 18.29 -48.56 20.77
N GLU A 2 18.39 -47.37 21.36
CA GLU A 2 19.44 -46.36 21.14
C GLU A 2 19.35 -45.76 19.71
N LYS A 3 18.87 -44.51 19.64
CA LYS A 3 19.14 -43.42 18.67
C LYS A 3 18.96 -43.76 17.18
N MET A 4 18.21 -42.99 16.39
CA MET A 4 18.61 -41.62 16.05
C MET A 4 17.37 -40.77 15.76
N ARG A 5 17.04 -39.89 16.72
CA ARG A 5 16.42 -38.61 16.36
C ARG A 5 17.43 -37.90 15.46
N ARG A 6 17.06 -37.65 14.20
CA ARG A 6 17.85 -36.79 13.32
C ARG A 6 17.98 -35.43 14.01
N PRO A 7 19.21 -34.91 14.22
CA PRO A 7 19.37 -33.58 14.79
C PRO A 7 18.74 -32.57 13.83
N ALA A 8 17.88 -31.71 14.37
CA ALA A 8 17.49 -30.47 13.70
C ALA A 8 18.79 -29.67 13.52
N LEU A 9 19.29 -29.63 12.29
CA LEU A 9 20.34 -28.69 11.93
C LEU A 9 19.71 -27.29 12.07
N PRO A 10 20.24 -26.39 12.91
CA PRO A 10 19.82 -25.00 12.87
C PRO A 10 20.18 -24.47 11.48
N CYS A 11 19.22 -23.87 10.79
CA CYS A 11 19.42 -23.22 9.50
C CYS A 11 20.68 -22.33 9.57
N PRO A 12 21.75 -22.64 8.84
CA PRO A 12 22.95 -21.84 8.88
C PRO A 12 22.80 -20.68 7.89
N GLN A 13 21.89 -19.74 8.15
CA GLN A 13 21.80 -18.48 7.38
C GLN A 13 21.18 -17.29 8.16
N VAL A 14 21.49 -17.16 9.45
CA VAL A 14 21.28 -15.89 10.19
C VAL A 14 22.62 -15.30 10.68
N MET A 15 23.70 -15.51 9.92
CA MET A 15 25.01 -14.92 10.26
C MET A 15 25.75 -14.36 9.05
N TRP A 16 25.07 -13.59 8.21
CA TRP A 16 25.70 -12.50 7.46
C TRP A 16 24.63 -11.51 6.93
N MET A 17 23.96 -10.81 7.83
CA MET A 17 23.62 -9.43 7.49
C MET A 17 24.38 -8.57 8.49
N PRO A 18 25.16 -7.58 8.03
CA PRO A 18 25.64 -6.53 8.92
C PRO A 18 24.44 -6.06 9.71
N ARG A 19 24.52 -6.14 11.04
CA ARG A 19 23.49 -5.60 11.92
C ARG A 19 23.32 -4.12 11.55
N HIS A 20 22.20 -3.84 10.91
CA HIS A 20 21.55 -2.54 10.83
C HIS A 20 22.39 -1.41 10.23
N CYS A 21 22.53 -1.41 8.90
CA CYS A 21 22.23 -0.16 8.20
C CYS A 21 20.71 0.02 8.31
N THR A 22 20.19 0.45 9.46
CA THR A 22 18.92 1.16 9.44
C THR A 22 19.19 2.35 8.52
N PRO A 23 18.52 2.48 7.36
CA PRO A 23 18.60 3.74 6.63
C PRO A 23 18.23 4.79 7.66
N SER A 24 19.14 5.73 7.96
CA SER A 24 18.74 6.84 8.81
C SER A 24 17.49 7.42 8.15
N PRO A 25 16.44 7.73 8.93
CA PRO A 25 15.29 8.40 8.37
C PRO A 25 15.85 9.59 7.58
N GLY A 26 15.50 9.70 6.30
CA GLY A 26 16.00 10.81 5.49
C GLY A 26 15.71 12.14 6.19
N PRO A 27 16.41 13.23 5.87
CA PRO A 27 16.34 14.49 6.61
C PRO A 27 14.90 15.01 6.85
N TRP A 28 13.98 14.70 5.95
CA TRP A 28 12.56 15.00 6.10
C TRP A 28 11.86 14.27 7.26
N ALA A 29 12.22 13.01 7.52
CA ALA A 29 11.63 12.20 8.59
C ALA A 29 12.11 12.60 9.99
N GLU A 30 13.19 13.36 10.11
CA GLU A 30 13.74 13.85 11.38
C GLU A 30 13.11 15.18 11.83
N LEU A 31 12.23 15.78 11.02
CA LEU A 31 11.55 17.03 11.40
C LEU A 31 10.66 16.82 12.65
N PRO A 32 10.71 17.73 13.64
CA PRO A 32 9.82 17.68 14.79
C PRO A 32 8.36 17.76 14.37
N VAL A 33 7.49 17.00 15.03
CA VAL A 33 6.04 16.96 14.74
C VAL A 33 5.38 18.35 14.78
N GLY A 34 5.83 19.24 15.68
CA GLY A 34 5.31 20.60 15.75
C GLY A 34 5.64 21.45 14.51
N ILE A 35 6.74 21.17 13.81
CA ILE A 35 7.06 21.80 12.53
C ILE A 35 6.21 21.19 11.42
N LEU A 36 6.04 19.87 11.40
CA LEU A 36 5.17 19.18 10.45
C LEU A 36 3.73 19.69 10.52
N ALA A 37 3.18 19.85 11.72
CA ALA A 37 1.86 20.45 11.91
C ALA A 37 1.79 21.88 11.35
N LYS A 38 2.79 22.73 11.60
CA LYS A 38 2.84 24.09 11.05
C LYS A 38 2.89 24.12 9.52
N ILE A 39 3.57 23.15 8.91
CA ILE A 39 3.59 23.01 7.44
C ILE A 39 2.21 22.59 6.95
N LEU A 40 1.60 21.58 7.58
CA LEU A 40 0.26 21.09 7.28
C LEU A 40 -0.79 22.21 7.35
N TRP A 41 -0.74 23.08 8.37
CA TRP A 41 -1.66 24.22 8.50
C TRP A 41 -1.43 25.35 7.47
N ARG A 42 -0.28 25.36 6.79
CA ARG A 42 0.05 26.37 5.77
C ARG A 42 -0.27 25.93 4.36
N ILE A 43 -0.33 24.62 4.12
CA ILE A 43 -0.78 24.08 2.84
C ILE A 43 -2.30 23.99 2.85
N ASN A 44 -2.93 24.04 1.68
CA ASN A 44 -4.37 23.88 1.60
C ASN A 44 -4.70 22.39 1.79
N PRO A 45 -5.34 21.98 2.90
CA PRO A 45 -5.57 20.58 3.21
C PRO A 45 -6.47 19.89 2.17
N ASP A 46 -7.33 20.64 1.47
CA ASP A 46 -8.25 20.08 0.48
C ASP A 46 -7.53 19.63 -0.81
N THR A 47 -6.39 20.25 -1.14
CA THR A 47 -5.67 19.98 -2.40
C THR A 47 -4.30 19.35 -2.18
N ASP A 48 -3.58 19.75 -1.13
CA ASP A 48 -2.14 19.49 -1.01
C ASP A 48 -1.80 18.44 0.05
N LEU A 49 -2.81 17.89 0.74
CA LEU A 49 -2.61 16.90 1.79
C LEU A 49 -2.02 15.58 1.25
N THR A 50 -2.36 15.21 0.03
CA THR A 50 -1.74 14.06 -0.66
C THR A 50 -0.24 14.27 -0.84
N ASN A 51 0.18 15.49 -1.19
CA ASN A 51 1.59 15.83 -1.36
C ASN A 51 2.33 15.85 -0.02
N PHE A 52 1.68 16.30 1.05
CA PHE A 52 2.24 16.26 2.39
C PHE A 52 2.48 14.83 2.89
N THR A 53 1.48 13.96 2.69
CA THR A 53 1.51 12.58 3.18
C THR A 53 2.39 11.65 2.33
N SER A 54 2.74 12.05 1.10
CA SER A 54 3.60 11.26 0.20
C SER A 54 5.10 11.43 0.47
N VAL A 55 5.52 12.43 1.26
CA VAL A 55 6.95 12.71 1.53
C VAL A 55 7.63 11.50 2.19
N CYS A 56 7.12 11.06 3.34
CA CYS A 56 7.57 9.86 4.03
C CYS A 56 6.54 9.43 5.08
N LYS A 57 6.75 8.23 5.66
CA LYS A 57 5.86 7.68 6.69
C LYS A 57 5.72 8.57 7.93
N ALA A 58 6.77 9.30 8.32
CA ALA A 58 6.73 10.20 9.47
C ALA A 58 5.81 11.41 9.23
N TRP A 59 5.82 11.96 8.02
CA TRP A 59 4.92 13.06 7.63
C TRP A 59 3.48 12.59 7.58
N ARG A 60 3.23 11.42 6.99
CA ARG A 60 1.89 10.82 6.99
C ARG A 60 1.36 10.59 8.40
N ALA A 61 2.19 10.07 9.30
CA ALA A 61 1.82 9.84 10.70
C ALA A 61 1.51 11.15 11.43
N ALA A 62 2.27 12.21 11.17
CA ALA A 62 2.03 13.53 11.78
C ALA A 62 0.69 14.16 11.35
N ALA A 63 0.17 13.81 10.18
CA ALA A 63 -1.13 14.26 9.69
C ALA A 63 -2.28 13.31 10.03
N ALA A 64 -2.04 12.19 10.73
CA ALA A 64 -3.03 11.12 10.87
C ALA A 64 -4.36 11.54 11.51
N ASP A 65 -4.30 12.46 12.48
CA ASP A 65 -5.48 12.99 13.19
C ASP A 65 -6.28 13.96 12.30
N ASP A 66 -5.57 14.86 11.60
CA ASP A 66 -6.17 15.83 10.66
C ASP A 66 -6.67 15.17 9.37
N LEU A 67 -6.16 13.98 9.04
CA LEU A 67 -6.58 13.17 7.90
C LEU A 67 -7.94 12.53 8.12
N LEU A 68 -8.38 12.26 9.36
CA LEU A 68 -9.62 11.50 9.64
C LEU A 68 -10.84 11.98 8.85
N PRO A 69 -11.12 13.30 8.75
CA PRO A 69 -12.25 13.80 7.96
C PRO A 69 -12.03 13.65 6.45
N LEU A 70 -10.77 13.66 5.98
CA LEU A 70 -10.39 13.56 4.57
C LEU A 70 -10.17 12.12 4.09
N LYS A 71 -9.99 11.13 4.98
CA LYS A 71 -9.86 9.70 4.60
C LYS A 71 -11.06 9.24 3.77
N HIS A 72 -12.25 9.78 4.07
CA HIS A 72 -13.47 9.49 3.34
C HIS A 72 -13.53 10.10 1.93
N GLN A 73 -12.66 11.08 1.63
CA GLN A 73 -12.63 11.78 0.34
C GLN A 73 -11.54 11.25 -0.60
N MET A 74 -10.59 10.46 -0.11
CA MET A 74 -9.48 9.97 -0.93
C MET A 74 -9.87 8.72 -1.72
N PRO A 75 -9.75 8.74 -3.06
CA PRO A 75 -10.03 7.56 -3.87
C PRO A 75 -8.97 6.49 -3.66
N TRP A 76 -9.39 5.23 -3.72
CA TRP A 76 -8.47 4.10 -3.76
C TRP A 76 -7.94 3.92 -5.19
N LEU A 77 -6.63 3.80 -5.34
CA LEU A 77 -5.95 3.68 -6.62
C LEU A 77 -5.87 2.21 -7.05
N LEU A 78 -6.48 1.86 -8.17
CA LEU A 78 -6.36 0.51 -8.73
C LEU A 78 -4.91 0.22 -9.13
N LEU A 79 -4.33 -0.86 -8.60
CA LEU A 79 -3.01 -1.34 -8.97
C LEU A 79 -3.12 -2.28 -10.17
N THR A 80 -2.17 -2.21 -11.09
CA THR A 80 -2.10 -3.10 -12.25
C THR A 80 -1.49 -4.45 -11.86
N GLU A 81 -1.80 -5.50 -12.62
CA GLU A 81 -1.33 -6.87 -12.36
C GLU A 81 0.21 -7.00 -12.47
N GLU A 82 0.86 -6.02 -13.10
CA GLU A 82 2.31 -5.97 -13.34
C GLU A 82 3.11 -5.72 -12.06
N ASP A 83 2.53 -4.96 -11.11
CA ASP A 83 3.21 -4.53 -9.88
C ASP A 83 3.20 -5.60 -8.77
N TYR A 84 2.40 -6.66 -8.90
CA TYR A 84 2.31 -7.74 -7.92
C TYR A 84 2.25 -9.14 -8.59
N PRO A 85 3.38 -9.85 -8.70
CA PRO A 85 3.44 -11.23 -9.20
C PRO A 85 2.88 -12.19 -8.14
N GLY A 86 1.56 -12.23 -8.06
CA GLY A 86 0.77 -13.03 -7.13
C GLY A 86 -0.73 -13.01 -7.43
N SER A 87 -1.18 -12.02 -8.22
CA SER A 87 -2.53 -11.97 -8.79
C SER A 87 -2.66 -12.90 -10.01
N GLY A 88 -2.33 -14.18 -9.80
CA GLY A 88 -2.51 -15.22 -10.79
C GLY A 88 -3.97 -15.66 -10.84
N GLY A 89 -4.77 -15.04 -11.73
CA GLY A 89 -6.01 -15.64 -12.23
C GLY A 89 -7.24 -15.55 -11.33
N GLY A 90 -7.36 -14.49 -10.53
CA GLY A 90 -8.55 -14.23 -9.71
C GLY A 90 -9.28 -12.96 -10.13
N HIS A 91 -10.59 -12.94 -9.90
CA HIS A 91 -11.47 -11.78 -10.12
C HIS A 91 -11.32 -10.66 -9.06
N THR A 92 -10.17 -10.67 -8.39
CA THR A 92 -9.84 -9.76 -7.30
C THR A 92 -8.90 -8.70 -7.85
N ARG A 93 -9.22 -7.44 -7.58
CA ARG A 93 -8.36 -6.31 -7.91
C ARG A 93 -7.77 -5.71 -6.64
N SER A 94 -6.49 -5.38 -6.72
CA SER A 94 -5.76 -4.72 -5.63
C SER A 94 -5.89 -3.21 -5.80
N PHE A 95 -6.25 -2.53 -4.72
CA PHE A 95 -6.41 -1.09 -4.65
C PHE A 95 -5.51 -0.53 -3.55
N TYR A 96 -4.74 0.50 -3.84
CA TYR A 96 -3.92 1.19 -2.86
C TYR A 96 -4.65 2.41 -2.27
N SER A 97 -4.75 2.44 -0.95
CA SER A 97 -5.29 3.55 -0.18
C SER A 97 -4.15 4.43 0.31
N LEU A 98 -4.07 5.66 -0.21
CA LEU A 98 -3.07 6.66 0.20
C LEU A 98 -3.23 7.09 1.66
N SER A 99 -4.48 7.15 2.14
CA SER A 99 -4.82 7.58 3.49
C SER A 99 -4.45 6.54 4.55
N GLU A 100 -4.51 5.25 4.20
CA GLU A 100 -4.14 4.13 5.07
C GLU A 100 -2.72 3.61 4.84
N ASP A 101 -2.07 4.04 3.75
CA ASP A 101 -0.81 3.45 3.25
C ASP A 101 -0.91 1.92 3.11
N LYS A 102 -2.06 1.44 2.62
CA LYS A 102 -2.42 0.02 2.62
C LYS A 102 -3.00 -0.43 1.28
N ILE A 103 -2.74 -1.68 0.93
CA ILE A 103 -3.36 -2.35 -0.21
C ILE A 103 -4.60 -3.12 0.27
N HIS A 104 -5.71 -2.91 -0.42
CA HIS A 104 -6.99 -3.58 -0.22
C HIS A 104 -7.30 -4.43 -1.45
N GLU A 105 -7.74 -5.66 -1.23
CA GLU A 105 -8.15 -6.55 -2.29
C GLU A 105 -9.67 -6.64 -2.32
N LEU A 106 -10.27 -6.28 -3.45
CA LEU A 106 -11.72 -6.32 -3.63
C LEU A 106 -12.07 -7.26 -4.78
N PRO A 107 -13.03 -8.18 -4.59
CA PRO A 107 -13.62 -8.91 -5.70
C PRO A 107 -14.41 -7.91 -6.54
N LEU A 108 -14.10 -7.79 -7.82
CA LEU A 108 -14.98 -7.08 -8.74
C LEU A 108 -16.11 -8.02 -9.19
N PRO A 109 -17.16 -7.55 -9.86
CA PRO A 109 -18.09 -8.37 -10.64
C PRO A 109 -17.59 -8.50 -12.09
N GLU A 110 -17.81 -9.67 -12.72
CA GLU A 110 -17.20 -9.92 -14.03
C GLU A 110 -17.73 -8.85 -14.96
N ALA A 111 -16.85 -8.18 -15.71
CA ALA A 111 -17.31 -7.22 -16.69
C ALA A 111 -18.27 -7.99 -17.61
N CYS A 112 -19.57 -7.68 -17.51
CA CYS A 112 -20.59 -8.33 -18.33
C CYS A 112 -20.30 -8.00 -19.79
N ALA A 113 -19.50 -8.84 -20.45
CA ALA A 113 -19.37 -8.85 -21.89
C ALA A 113 -20.62 -9.50 -22.47
N THR A 114 -21.78 -8.89 -22.24
CA THR A 114 -23.04 -9.31 -22.86
C THR A 114 -23.26 -8.44 -24.09
N GLY A 115 -22.39 -8.63 -25.09
CA GLY A 115 -22.64 -8.17 -26.45
C GLY A 115 -23.71 -9.06 -27.10
N VAL A 116 -24.99 -8.89 -26.72
CA VAL A 116 -26.10 -9.46 -27.49
C VAL A 116 -26.29 -8.59 -28.72
N GLY A 117 -25.66 -9.02 -29.80
CA GLY A 117 -25.80 -8.47 -31.15
C GLY A 117 -26.02 -9.56 -32.18
N SER A 118 -26.89 -10.54 -31.90
CA SER A 118 -27.37 -11.48 -32.92
C SER A 118 -28.34 -10.75 -33.86
N ARG A 119 -27.80 -10.16 -34.92
CA ARG A 119 -28.56 -9.77 -36.12
C ARG A 119 -29.00 -11.05 -36.83
N THR A 120 -30.24 -11.49 -36.61
CA THR A 120 -30.92 -12.38 -37.56
C THR A 120 -31.57 -11.51 -38.61
N ALA A 121 -30.94 -11.42 -39.78
CA ALA A 121 -31.57 -10.89 -40.98
C ALA A 121 -32.58 -11.92 -41.49
N GLY A 122 -33.86 -11.62 -41.33
CA GLY A 122 -34.92 -12.21 -42.13
C GLY A 122 -35.25 -11.25 -43.26
N SER A 123 -35.06 -11.69 -44.50
CA SER A 123 -36.11 -11.74 -45.53
C SER A 123 -35.61 -12.44 -46.79
#